data_AF-A0A954ZTG5-F1
#
_entry.id   AF-A0A954ZTG5-F1
#
_cell.length_a   1.000
_cell.length_b   1.000
_cell.length_c   1.000
_cell.angle_alpha   90.00
_cell.angle_beta   90.00
_cell.angle_gamma   90.00
#
_symmetry.space_group_name_H-M   'P 1'
#
loop_
_entity.id
_entity.type
_entity.pdbx_description
1 polymer ?
#
loop_
_entity_poly.entity_id
_entity_poly.type
_entity_poly.pdbx_seq_one_letter_code
_entity_poly.pdbx_strand_id
1 'polypeptide(L)'
;MPSPDETPTQATVITGASTRDEVAQILYGLSIRGVRASFIDNPSKDQPSSVPGAKPDRFLVVLDSDKPIQRQIADESIEAIWDAILEQCPRAVTPSGHCSFCGYDLSRLPRPTVCPECGVDVDSIEARRVVWNRRS
;
A
#
# COMPACT_ATOMS: atom_id res chain seq x y z
N MET A 1 33.91 -20.74 -18.10
CA MET A 1 32.89 -21.48 -17.35
C MET A 1 32.06 -20.46 -16.59
N PRO A 2 30.78 -20.22 -16.95
CA PRO A 2 29.90 -19.42 -16.13
C PRO A 2 29.37 -20.27 -14.95
N SER A 3 29.29 -19.65 -13.77
CA SER A 3 28.88 -20.26 -12.50
C SER A 3 27.46 -20.84 -12.57
N PRO A 4 27.19 -22.01 -11.97
CA PRO A 4 25.84 -22.48 -11.72
C PRO A 4 25.34 -21.87 -10.39
N ASP A 5 24.02 -21.67 -10.27
CA ASP A 5 23.32 -21.20 -9.07
C ASP A 5 23.34 -19.69 -8.77
N GLU A 6 22.74 -18.90 -9.66
CA GLU A 6 21.86 -17.81 -9.22
C GLU A 6 20.42 -18.33 -9.32
N THR A 7 20.00 -19.11 -8.33
CA THR A 7 18.57 -19.30 -8.08
C THR A 7 18.02 -17.91 -7.74
N PRO A 8 16.99 -17.40 -8.44
CA PRO A 8 16.42 -16.11 -8.08
C PRO A 8 15.88 -16.26 -6.66
N THR A 9 16.51 -15.56 -5.71
CA THR A 9 15.96 -15.28 -4.39
C THR A 9 14.49 -14.99 -4.61
N GLN A 10 13.59 -15.80 -4.03
CA GLN A 10 12.15 -15.60 -4.21
C GLN A 10 11.82 -14.27 -3.53
N ALA A 11 11.93 -13.20 -4.30
CA ALA A 11 11.75 -11.83 -3.87
C ALA A 11 10.35 -11.74 -3.26
N THR A 12 10.29 -11.71 -1.93
CA THR A 12 9.02 -11.74 -1.22
C THR A 12 8.46 -10.34 -1.27
N VAL A 13 7.35 -10.18 -1.99
CA VAL A 13 6.63 -8.91 -2.09
C VAL A 13 6.05 -8.59 -0.73
N ILE A 14 6.35 -7.38 -0.25
CA ILE A 14 5.88 -6.86 1.04
C ILE A 14 4.66 -5.97 0.83
N THR A 15 4.74 -5.08 -0.16
CA THR A 15 3.69 -4.10 -0.47
C THR A 15 3.84 -3.57 -1.89
N GLY A 16 2.79 -2.97 -2.43
CA GLY A 16 2.77 -2.37 -3.76
C GLY A 16 2.58 -0.85 -3.70
N ALA A 17 3.07 -0.14 -4.71
CA ALA A 17 2.94 1.30 -4.85
C ALA A 17 2.69 1.69 -6.31
N SER A 18 2.02 2.82 -6.54
CA SER A 18 1.64 3.31 -7.87
C SER A 18 2.60 4.38 -8.39
N THR A 19 3.35 5.03 -7.50
CA THR A 19 4.30 6.09 -7.86
C THR A 19 5.70 5.81 -7.31
N ARG A 20 6.72 6.39 -7.95
CA ARG A 20 8.11 6.28 -7.47
C ARG A 20 8.34 7.00 -6.14
N ASP A 21 7.54 8.03 -5.85
CA ASP A 21 7.62 8.77 -4.59
C ASP A 21 7.14 7.92 -3.42
N GLU A 22 5.98 7.26 -3.56
CA GLU A 22 5.50 6.25 -2.60
C GLU A 22 6.57 5.18 -2.34
N VAL A 23 7.18 4.62 -3.41
CA VAL A 23 8.27 3.64 -3.28
C VAL A 23 9.44 4.19 -2.47
N ALA A 24 9.90 5.41 -2.79
CA ALA A 24 11.03 6.02 -2.10
C ALA A 24 10.75 6.21 -0.60
N GLN A 25 9.53 6.64 -0.25
CA GLN A 25 9.10 6.79 1.15
C GLN A 25 9.00 5.44 1.88
N ILE A 26 8.49 4.40 1.21
CA ILE A 26 8.40 3.05 1.77
C ILE A 26 9.80 2.48 2.04
N LEU A 27 10.69 2.55 1.05
CA LEU A 27 12.08 2.08 1.17
C LEU A 27 12.83 2.84 2.26
N TYR A 28 12.62 4.15 2.35
CA TYR A 28 13.17 4.96 3.43
C TYR A 28 12.65 4.47 4.79
N GLY A 29 11.33 4.30 4.94
CA GLY A 29 10.71 3.81 6.17
C GLY A 29 11.17 2.41 6.59
N LEU A 30 11.43 1.51 5.63
CA LEU A 30 12.00 0.19 5.90
C LEU A 30 13.47 0.29 6.32
N SER A 31 14.26 1.14 5.64
CA SER A 31 15.70 1.30 5.91
C SER A 31 15.98 1.81 7.32
N ILE A 32 15.20 2.76 7.84
CA ILE A 32 15.35 3.29 9.21
C ILE A 32 15.03 2.24 10.28
N ARG A 33 14.30 1.17 9.91
CA ARG A 33 13.98 0.02 10.77
C ARG A 33 14.93 -1.16 10.54
N GLY A 34 15.99 -0.96 9.76
CA GLY A 34 17.00 -1.98 9.47
C GLY A 34 16.54 -3.05 8.49
N VAL A 35 15.47 -2.81 7.73
CA VAL A 35 14.99 -3.72 6.69
C VAL A 35 15.61 -3.33 5.34
N ARG A 36 16.23 -4.30 4.67
CA ARG A 36 16.72 -4.12 3.30
C ARG A 36 15.69 -4.59 2.30
N ALA A 37 15.25 -3.66 1.47
CA ALA A 37 14.27 -3.89 0.43
C ALA A 37 14.67 -3.14 -0.84
N SER A 38 14.24 -3.67 -1.97
CA SER A 38 14.33 -3.05 -3.27
C SER A 38 12.94 -2.98 -3.90
N PHE A 39 12.83 -2.41 -5.10
CA PHE A 39 11.58 -2.39 -5.84
C PHE A 39 11.78 -2.96 -7.23
N ILE A 40 10.73 -3.59 -7.74
CA ILE A 40 10.64 -4.09 -9.12
C ILE A 40 9.39 -3.49 -9.78
N ASP A 41 9.38 -3.42 -11.11
CA ASP A 41 8.16 -3.08 -11.85
C ASP A 41 7.13 -4.21 -11.69
N ASN A 42 5.87 -3.86 -11.44
CA ASN A 42 4.79 -4.83 -11.32
C ASN A 42 4.44 -5.41 -12.70
N PRO A 43 4.62 -6.72 -12.94
CA PRO A 43 4.23 -7.35 -14.20
C PRO A 43 2.70 -7.39 -14.38
N SER A 44 1.95 -7.30 -13.29
CA SER A 44 0.48 -7.34 -13.25
C SER A 44 -0.15 -5.94 -13.11
N LYS A 45 0.55 -4.89 -13.56
CA LYS A 45 0.09 -3.49 -13.48
C LYS A 45 -1.27 -3.21 -14.13
N ASP A 46 -1.80 -4.14 -14.92
CA ASP A 46 -3.09 -4.01 -15.60
C ASP A 46 -4.24 -4.72 -14.85
N GLN A 47 -3.98 -5.29 -13.67
CA GLN A 47 -5.04 -5.90 -12.87
C GLN A 47 -5.96 -4.82 -12.25
N PRO A 48 -7.28 -4.95 -12.41
CA PRO A 48 -8.24 -4.01 -11.82
C PRO A 48 -8.31 -4.18 -10.30
N SER A 49 -8.24 -3.05 -9.58
CA SER A 49 -8.48 -3.01 -8.12
C SER A 49 -9.98 -3.02 -7.84
N SER A 50 -10.36 -3.61 -6.70
CA SER A 50 -11.72 -3.61 -6.17
C SER A 50 -12.20 -2.21 -5.74
N VAL A 51 -11.28 -1.24 -5.58
CA VAL A 51 -11.60 0.13 -5.18
C VAL A 51 -11.75 1.03 -6.43
N PRO A 52 -12.91 1.68 -6.63
CA PRO A 52 -13.13 2.54 -7.79
C PRO A 52 -12.14 3.71 -7.87
N GLY A 53 -11.42 3.81 -8.99
CA GLY A 53 -10.43 4.86 -9.22
C GLY A 53 -9.07 4.60 -8.57
N ALA A 54 -8.85 3.43 -7.97
CA ALA A 54 -7.51 2.99 -7.59
C ALA A 54 -6.62 2.85 -8.80
N LYS A 55 -5.44 3.46 -8.71
CA LYS A 55 -4.36 3.22 -9.66
C LYS A 55 -3.76 1.87 -9.32
N PRO A 56 -3.50 1.01 -10.30
CA PRO A 56 -2.83 -0.25 -10.05
C PRO A 56 -1.44 0.01 -9.48
N ASP A 57 -0.93 -0.93 -8.69
CA ASP A 57 0.44 -0.88 -8.22
C ASP A 57 1.37 -1.06 -9.42
N ARG A 58 2.21 -0.07 -9.66
CA ARG A 58 3.20 -0.06 -10.75
C ARG A 58 4.53 -0.62 -10.28
N PHE A 59 4.78 -0.57 -8.98
CA PHE A 59 6.01 -0.99 -8.34
C PHE A 59 5.66 -1.94 -7.20
N LEU A 60 6.42 -3.02 -7.06
CA LEU A 60 6.35 -3.93 -5.94
C LEU A 60 7.60 -3.76 -5.11
N VAL A 61 7.44 -3.56 -3.80
CA VAL A 61 8.54 -3.52 -2.84
C VAL A 61 8.81 -4.94 -2.37
N VAL A 62 10.05 -5.37 -2.51
CA VAL A 62 10.49 -6.75 -2.24
C VAL A 62 11.62 -6.76 -1.22
N LEU A 63 11.65 -7.77 -0.36
CA LEU A 63 12.76 -7.99 0.57
C LEU A 63 14.00 -8.49 -0.17
N ASP A 64 15.16 -7.93 0.19
CA ASP A 64 16.46 -8.40 -0.30
C ASP A 64 17.02 -9.55 0.56
N SER A 65 16.27 -10.04 1.53
CA SER A 65 16.72 -11.04 2.50
C SER A 65 15.67 -12.11 2.76
N ASP A 66 16.11 -13.37 2.75
CA ASP A 66 15.29 -14.54 3.09
C ASP A 66 15.16 -14.77 4.61
N LYS A 67 15.69 -13.86 5.45
CA LYS A 67 15.66 -14.04 6.90
C LYS A 67 14.24 -13.78 7.43
N PRO A 68 13.66 -14.70 8.22
CA PRO A 68 12.30 -14.56 8.74
C PRO A 68 12.14 -13.32 9.61
N ILE A 69 13.19 -12.92 10.33
CA ILE A 69 13.17 -11.70 11.15
C ILE A 69 13.03 -10.43 10.31
N GLN A 70 13.64 -10.38 9.12
CA GLN A 70 13.51 -9.22 8.22
C GLN A 70 12.07 -9.12 7.69
N ARG A 71 11.47 -10.28 7.37
CA ARG A 71 10.06 -10.36 6.97
C ARG A 71 9.12 -9.91 8.09
N GLN A 72 9.30 -10.43 9.30
CA GLN A 72 8.48 -10.03 10.43
C GLN A 72 8.55 -8.53 10.70
N ILE A 73 9.76 -7.95 10.75
CA ILE A 73 9.92 -6.50 10.95
C ILE A 73 9.25 -5.73 9.82
N ALA A 74 9.37 -6.18 8.57
CA ALA A 74 8.72 -5.52 7.44
C ALA A 74 7.19 -5.56 7.57
N ASP A 75 6.61 -6.73 7.82
CA ASP A 75 5.17 -6.93 7.96
C ASP A 75 4.61 -6.06 9.10
N GLU A 76 5.30 -6.00 10.25
CA GLU A 76 4.95 -5.14 11.39
C GLU A 76 5.11 -3.63 11.09
N SER A 77 5.92 -3.27 10.10
CA SER A 77 6.25 -1.87 9.78
C SER A 77 5.42 -1.26 8.67
N ILE A 78 4.96 -2.07 7.70
CA ILE A 78 4.33 -1.57 6.47
C ILE A 78 3.10 -0.72 6.77
N GLU A 79 2.23 -1.15 7.68
CA GLU A 79 1.02 -0.40 8.02
C GLU A 79 1.37 0.99 8.59
N ALA A 80 2.31 1.04 9.54
CA ALA A 80 2.77 2.29 10.13
C ALA A 80 3.47 3.22 9.13
N ILE A 81 4.18 2.67 8.15
CA ILE A 81 4.79 3.44 7.07
C ILE A 81 3.70 4.04 6.18
N TRP A 82 2.71 3.26 5.76
CA TRP A 82 1.59 3.76 4.99
C TRP A 82 0.77 4.81 5.75
N ASP A 83 0.59 4.64 7.05
CA ASP A 83 -0.06 5.63 7.89
C ASP A 83 0.66 6.97 7.89
N ALA A 84 1.99 6.96 7.94
CA ALA A 84 2.79 8.17 7.84
C ALA A 84 2.69 8.82 6.45
N ILE A 85 2.75 8.03 5.37
CA ILE A 85 2.61 8.52 3.99
C ILE A 85 1.22 9.16 3.78
N LEU A 86 0.19 8.55 4.35
CA LEU A 86 -1.21 8.90 4.17
C LEU A 86 -1.78 9.66 5.38
N GLU A 87 -0.94 10.33 6.17
CA GLU A 87 -1.33 11.01 7.42
C GLU A 87 -2.45 12.03 7.19
N GLN A 88 -2.40 12.76 6.06
CA GLN A 88 -3.41 13.76 5.69
C GLN A 88 -4.72 13.14 5.16
N CYS A 89 -4.73 11.83 4.92
CA CYS A 89 -5.88 11.05 4.46
C CYS A 89 -6.06 9.83 5.36
N PRO A 90 -6.41 10.02 6.66
CA PRO A 90 -6.55 8.92 7.61
C PRO A 90 -7.70 7.98 7.25
N ARG A 91 -8.67 8.47 6.45
CA ARG A 91 -9.82 7.72 5.93
C ARG A 91 -10.22 8.24 4.55
N ALA A 92 -10.80 7.37 3.74
CA ALA A 92 -11.32 7.71 2.42
C ALA A 92 -12.74 8.34 2.48
N VAL A 93 -12.93 9.32 3.37
CA VAL A 93 -14.21 10.03 3.57
C VAL A 93 -14.05 11.54 3.30
N THR A 94 -15.14 12.18 2.91
CA THR A 94 -15.22 13.63 2.78
C THR A 94 -15.14 14.30 4.15
N PRO A 95 -14.81 15.60 4.23
CA PRO A 95 -14.83 16.34 5.52
C PRO A 95 -16.19 16.27 6.23
N SER A 96 -17.27 16.13 5.48
CA SER A 96 -18.64 15.99 6.00
C SER A 96 -18.98 14.57 6.46
N GLY A 97 -18.03 13.62 6.46
CA GLY A 97 -18.25 12.25 6.93
C GLY A 97 -18.90 11.29 5.92
N HIS A 98 -18.97 11.67 4.64
CA HIS A 98 -19.56 10.84 3.58
C HIS A 98 -18.49 10.00 2.86
N CYS A 99 -18.85 8.83 2.35
CA CYS A 99 -18.00 8.00 1.51
C CYS A 99 -17.49 8.80 0.29
N SER A 100 -16.18 8.81 0.03
CA SER A 100 -15.59 9.55 -1.10
C SER A 100 -15.83 8.90 -2.47
N PHE A 101 -16.47 7.72 -2.50
CA PHE A 101 -16.72 6.94 -3.71
C PHE A 101 -18.18 7.00 -4.15
N CYS A 102 -19.13 6.84 -3.23
CA CYS A 102 -20.57 6.81 -3.54
C CYS A 102 -21.39 7.92 -2.86
N GLY A 103 -20.80 8.67 -1.91
CA GLY A 103 -21.49 9.75 -1.19
C GLY A 103 -22.39 9.30 -0.04
N TYR A 104 -22.44 8.01 0.30
CA TYR A 104 -23.23 7.54 1.47
C TYR A 104 -22.71 8.13 2.79
N ASP A 105 -23.60 8.49 3.71
CA ASP A 105 -23.23 9.02 5.04
C ASP A 105 -22.67 7.92 5.95
N LEU A 106 -21.40 8.02 6.30
CA LEU A 106 -20.69 7.09 7.17
C LEU A 106 -20.49 7.64 8.60
N SER A 107 -21.00 8.85 8.89
CA SER A 107 -20.74 9.56 10.15
C SER A 107 -21.24 8.81 11.40
N ARG A 108 -22.23 7.94 11.23
CA ARG A 108 -22.88 7.19 12.31
C ARG A 108 -22.50 5.71 12.37
N LEU A 109 -21.61 5.26 11.49
CA LEU A 109 -21.20 3.86 11.46
C LEU A 109 -20.00 3.60 12.40
N PRO A 110 -19.97 2.42 13.05
CA PRO A 110 -18.80 2.01 13.83
C PRO A 110 -17.57 1.81 12.94
N ARG A 111 -16.40 1.92 13.56
CA ARG A 111 -15.10 1.67 12.91
C ARG A 111 -14.60 0.25 13.23
N PRO A 112 -13.86 -0.41 12.32
CA PRO A 112 -13.56 -0.01 10.93
C PRO A 112 -14.83 -0.05 10.05
N THR A 113 -14.89 0.79 9.02
CA THR A 113 -16.11 1.02 8.25
C THR A 113 -15.96 0.57 6.80
N VAL A 114 -16.59 -0.57 6.49
CA VAL A 114 -16.93 -0.91 5.10
C VAL A 114 -18.20 -0.14 4.71
N CYS A 115 -18.15 0.60 3.61
CA CYS A 115 -19.32 1.31 3.12
C CYS A 115 -20.42 0.32 2.70
N PRO A 116 -21.62 0.37 3.29
CA PRO A 116 -22.67 -0.61 3.00
C PRO A 116 -23.24 -0.49 1.59
N GLU A 117 -23.12 0.68 0.94
CA GLU A 117 -23.64 0.91 -0.40
C GLU A 117 -22.69 0.45 -1.51
N CYS A 118 -21.39 0.74 -1.38
CA CYS A 118 -20.42 0.43 -2.42
C CYS A 118 -19.41 -0.67 -2.07
N GLY A 119 -19.45 -1.19 -0.84
CA GLY A 119 -18.57 -2.27 -0.37
C GLY A 119 -17.11 -1.85 -0.15
N VAL A 120 -16.76 -0.57 -0.34
CA VAL A 120 -15.39 -0.08 -0.15
C VAL A 120 -15.08 0.04 1.33
N ASP A 121 -13.99 -0.60 1.77
CA ASP A 121 -13.37 -0.32 3.07
C ASP A 121 -12.70 1.06 3.03
N VAL A 122 -13.31 2.04 3.70
CA VAL A 122 -12.80 3.42 3.68
C VAL A 122 -11.59 3.63 4.58
N ASP A 123 -11.23 2.65 5.41
CA ASP A 123 -10.05 2.68 6.27
C ASP A 123 -8.85 1.99 5.57
N SER A 124 -9.07 1.25 4.48
CA SER A 124 -8.02 0.59 3.70
C SER A 124 -7.00 1.56 3.06
N ILE A 125 -5.74 1.10 2.96
CA ILE A 125 -4.65 1.85 2.32
C ILE A 125 -5.02 2.21 0.87
N GLU A 126 -5.58 1.28 0.11
CA GLU A 126 -5.99 1.51 -1.28
C GLU A 126 -7.02 2.64 -1.40
N ALA A 127 -8.07 2.63 -0.56
CA ALA A 127 -9.08 3.67 -0.57
C ALA A 127 -8.51 5.04 -0.18
N ARG A 128 -7.65 5.07 0.84
CA ARG A 128 -6.95 6.29 1.29
C ARG A 128 -6.04 6.85 0.21
N ARG A 129 -5.32 5.98 -0.52
CA ARG A 129 -4.47 6.36 -1.67
C ARG A 129 -5.28 6.99 -2.80
N VAL A 130 -6.49 6.50 -3.10
CA VAL A 130 -7.35 7.14 -4.11
C VAL A 130 -7.68 8.57 -3.72
N VAL A 131 -8.08 8.79 -2.47
CA VAL A 131 -8.46 10.13 -1.99
C VAL A 131 -7.25 11.05 -1.95
N TRP A 132 -6.09 10.56 -1.51
CA TRP A 132 -4.85 11.32 -1.50
C TRP A 132 -4.43 11.74 -2.92
N ASN A 133 -4.45 10.81 -3.89
CA ASN A 133 -4.14 11.09 -5.29
C ASN A 133 -5.11 12.09 -5.97
N ARG A 134 -6.32 12.30 -5.44
CA ARG A 134 -7.26 13.32 -5.94
C ARG A 134 -6.96 14.72 -5.39
N ARG A 135 -6.18 14.82 -4.31
CA ARG A 135 -5.85 16.07 -3.62
C ARG A 135 -4.47 16.63 -4.03
N SER A 136 -3.54 15.74 -4.37
CA SER A 136 -2.20 16.06 -4.89
C SER A 136 -2.24 16.33 -6.40
#